data_AF-A0A6N6SC22-F1
#
_entry.id   AF-A0A6N6SC22-F1
#
_cell.length_a   1.000
_cell.length_b   1.000
_cell.length_c   1.000
_cell.angle_alpha   90.00
_cell.angle_beta   90.00
_cell.angle_gamma   90.00
#
_symmetry.space_group_name_H-M   'P 1'
#
loop_
_entity.id
_entity.type
_entity.pdbx_description
1 polymer ?
#
loop_
_entity_poly.entity_id
_entity_poly.type
_entity_poly.pdbx_seq_one_letter_code
_entity_poly.pdbx_strand_id
1 'polypeptide(L)'
;ALLRNERVVEIGFAGFALAAAVLALLPVVWAVVPALLLAGACWVLALSLFNRTVQLSTPRWVLGRALAFYQMAAFGGLAAGAWAWGAIADEAGIAGAFGLSAAVLVAGALAGWVFRVSDFGEVDLTPLGLVTAAEPQIDLRARSGPIFVLVDYEIAQEDVPEFLALMQERRRIRLRDGARRWALLRDLERPEVWSEKYYVPTWVDYARHLARRTKADDAVHKAIRALHRGAEPPKVRRKIERQTVPRHDDAPPLAPADLA
;
A
#
# COMPACT_ATOMS: atom_id res chain seq x y z
N ALA A 1 12.37 -12.44 -20.26
CA ALA A 1 12.10 -11.06 -20.73
C ALA A 1 10.66 -10.72 -20.38
N LEU A 2 10.42 -10.18 -19.18
CA LEU A 2 9.08 -9.79 -18.73
C LEU A 2 8.73 -8.47 -19.44
N LEU A 3 7.64 -8.47 -20.20
CA LEU A 3 7.06 -7.25 -20.74
C LEU A 3 6.80 -6.31 -19.56
N ARG A 4 7.46 -5.13 -19.55
CA ARG A 4 7.22 -4.08 -18.56
C ARG A 4 5.71 -3.83 -18.51
N ASN A 5 5.12 -3.73 -17.32
CA ASN A 5 3.65 -3.63 -17.15
C ASN A 5 3.03 -2.56 -18.05
N GLU A 6 3.76 -1.47 -18.25
CA GLU A 6 3.47 -0.37 -19.18
C GLU A 6 3.23 -0.83 -20.63
N ARG A 7 4.06 -1.73 -21.17
CA ARG A 7 3.92 -2.27 -22.54
C ARG A 7 2.67 -3.12 -22.71
N VAL A 8 2.25 -3.83 -21.67
CA VAL A 8 1.02 -4.64 -21.72
C VAL A 8 -0.21 -3.73 -21.78
N VAL A 9 -0.19 -2.61 -21.04
CA VAL A 9 -1.26 -1.60 -21.09
C VAL A 9 -1.27 -0.92 -22.46
N GLU A 10 -0.13 -0.47 -22.97
CA GLU A 10 -0.02 0.16 -24.31
C GLU A 10 -0.53 -0.76 -25.42
N ILE A 11 -0.11 -2.04 -25.45
CA ILE A 11 -0.57 -3.04 -26.43
C ILE A 11 -2.06 -3.30 -26.27
N GLY A 12 -2.57 -3.33 -25.03
CA GLY A 12 -3.99 -3.49 -24.73
C GLY A 12 -4.83 -2.35 -25.32
N PHE A 13 -4.47 -1.09 -25.03
CA PHE A 13 -5.17 0.09 -25.54
C PHE A 13 -5.07 0.21 -27.07
N ALA A 14 -3.89 -0.05 -27.66
CA ALA A 14 -3.71 0.00 -29.10
C ALA A 14 -4.51 -1.11 -29.83
N GLY A 15 -4.53 -2.33 -29.29
CA GLY A 15 -5.32 -3.44 -29.84
C GLY A 15 -6.83 -3.18 -29.77
N PHE A 16 -7.30 -2.57 -28.68
CA PHE A 16 -8.69 -2.14 -28.55
C PHE A 16 -9.07 -1.01 -29.51
N ALA A 17 -8.20 -0.02 -29.66
CA ALA A 17 -8.41 1.08 -30.60
C ALA A 17 -8.49 0.57 -32.04
N LEU A 18 -7.60 -0.36 -32.41
CA LEU A 18 -7.61 -1.01 -33.72
C LEU A 18 -8.92 -1.79 -33.95
N ALA A 19 -9.35 -2.58 -32.98
CA ALA A 19 -10.61 -3.32 -33.08
C ALA A 19 -11.82 -2.39 -33.23
N ALA A 20 -11.89 -1.32 -32.43
CA ALA A 20 -12.96 -0.33 -32.53
C ALA A 20 -12.96 0.40 -33.89
N ALA A 21 -11.78 0.74 -34.43
CA ALA A 21 -11.67 1.34 -35.75
C ALA A 21 -12.12 0.38 -36.88
N VAL A 22 -11.78 -0.91 -36.79
CA VAL A 22 -12.25 -1.92 -37.74
C VAL A 22 -13.77 -2.06 -37.70
N LEU A 23 -14.38 -2.07 -36.50
CA LEU A 23 -15.84 -2.12 -36.35
C LEU A 23 -16.54 -0.87 -36.89
N ALA A 24 -15.91 0.30 -36.79
CA ALA A 24 -16.45 1.55 -37.30
C ALA A 24 -16.38 1.66 -38.83
N LEU A 25 -15.27 1.20 -39.43
CA LEU A 25 -14.96 1.42 -40.86
C LEU A 25 -15.32 0.24 -41.77
N LEU A 26 -15.30 -0.98 -41.24
CA LEU A 26 -15.43 -2.22 -42.03
C LEU A 26 -16.50 -3.13 -41.42
N PRO A 27 -17.80 -2.89 -41.70
CA PRO A 27 -18.91 -3.71 -41.21
C PRO A 27 -19.04 -5.04 -41.98
N VAL A 28 -17.93 -5.74 -42.19
CA VAL A 28 -17.85 -7.04 -42.87
C VAL A 28 -17.55 -8.11 -41.82
N VAL A 29 -18.37 -9.16 -41.76
CA VAL A 29 -18.31 -10.22 -40.72
C VAL A 29 -16.88 -10.80 -40.58
N TRP A 30 -16.20 -11.05 -41.69
CA TRP A 30 -14.84 -11.59 -41.72
C TRP A 30 -13.78 -10.68 -41.09
N ALA A 31 -14.01 -9.37 -41.08
CA ALA A 31 -13.12 -8.39 -40.42
C ALA A 31 -13.51 -8.18 -38.94
N VAL A 32 -14.81 -8.21 -38.64
CA VAL A 32 -15.35 -7.97 -37.29
C VAL A 32 -15.00 -9.10 -36.32
N VAL A 33 -15.11 -10.37 -36.75
CA VAL A 33 -14.81 -11.53 -35.89
C VAL A 33 -13.37 -11.52 -35.33
N PRO A 34 -12.31 -11.39 -36.15
CA PRO A 34 -10.94 -11.32 -35.63
C PRO A 34 -10.68 -10.06 -34.81
N ALA A 35 -11.30 -8.93 -35.15
CA ALA A 35 -11.22 -7.71 -34.34
C ALA A 35 -11.82 -7.90 -32.94
N LEU A 36 -12.97 -8.57 -32.82
CA LEU A 36 -13.58 -8.91 -31.53
C LEU A 36 -12.73 -9.88 -30.72
N LEU A 37 -12.09 -10.87 -31.37
CA LEU A 37 -11.15 -11.78 -30.70
C LEU A 37 -9.93 -11.02 -30.15
N LEU A 38 -9.36 -10.10 -30.93
CA LEU A 38 -8.25 -9.26 -30.50
C LEU A 38 -8.67 -8.37 -29.32
N ALA A 39 -9.83 -7.71 -29.42
CA ALA A 39 -10.38 -6.89 -28.34
C ALA A 39 -10.57 -7.71 -27.06
N GLY A 40 -11.12 -8.94 -27.18
CA GLY A 40 -11.29 -9.86 -26.05
C GLY A 40 -9.96 -10.25 -25.40
N ALA A 41 -8.93 -10.56 -26.20
CA ALA A 41 -7.60 -10.88 -25.69
C ALA A 41 -6.97 -9.68 -24.95
N CYS A 42 -7.05 -8.49 -25.55
CA CYS A 42 -6.57 -7.24 -24.94
C CYS A 42 -7.29 -6.93 -23.62
N TRP A 43 -8.61 -7.12 -23.56
CA TRP A 43 -9.41 -6.96 -22.35
C TRP A 43 -8.95 -7.86 -21.21
N VAL A 44 -8.83 -9.16 -21.50
CA VAL A 44 -8.46 -10.15 -20.49
C VAL A 44 -7.06 -9.87 -19.98
N LEU A 45 -6.10 -9.56 -20.86
CA LEU A 45 -4.73 -9.21 -20.46
C LEU A 45 -4.68 -7.97 -19.56
N ALA A 46 -5.39 -6.89 -19.94
CA ALA A 46 -5.45 -5.68 -19.14
C ALA A 46 -6.10 -5.92 -17.78
N LEU A 47 -7.25 -6.60 -17.75
CA LEU A 47 -7.98 -6.89 -16.52
C LEU A 47 -7.16 -7.78 -15.58
N SER A 48 -6.50 -8.82 -16.11
CA SER A 48 -5.62 -9.70 -15.33
C SER A 48 -4.41 -8.93 -14.76
N LEU A 49 -3.80 -8.05 -15.56
CA LEU A 49 -2.69 -7.22 -15.09
C LEU A 49 -3.13 -6.28 -13.97
N PHE A 50 -4.22 -5.53 -14.16
CA PHE A 50 -4.72 -4.62 -13.13
C PHE A 50 -5.09 -5.37 -11.85
N ASN A 51 -5.73 -6.54 -11.97
CA ASN A 51 -6.08 -7.35 -10.82
C ASN A 51 -4.81 -7.80 -10.05
N ARG A 52 -3.78 -8.28 -10.76
CA ARG A 52 -2.49 -8.62 -10.15
C ARG A 52 -1.82 -7.41 -9.51
N THR A 53 -1.81 -6.26 -10.18
CA THR A 53 -1.19 -5.03 -9.66
C THR A 53 -1.88 -4.56 -8.39
N VAL A 54 -3.22 -4.53 -8.36
CA VAL A 54 -3.97 -4.18 -7.15
C VAL A 54 -3.65 -5.15 -6.01
N GLN A 55 -3.54 -6.44 -6.31
CA GLN A 55 -3.20 -7.44 -5.30
C GLN A 55 -1.79 -7.30 -4.74
N LEU A 56 -0.79 -7.01 -5.59
CA LEU A 56 0.60 -6.87 -5.17
C LEU A 56 0.89 -5.54 -4.48
N SER A 57 0.21 -4.47 -4.89
CA SER A 57 0.33 -3.13 -4.29
C SER A 57 -0.46 -3.00 -2.98
N THR A 58 -1.28 -4.00 -2.63
CA THR A 58 -2.08 -3.98 -1.41
C THR A 58 -1.53 -4.96 -0.38
N PRO A 59 -1.32 -4.54 0.87
CA PRO A 59 -0.98 -5.46 1.95
C PRO A 59 -2.02 -6.57 2.14
N ARG A 60 -1.57 -7.82 2.34
CA ARG A 60 -2.44 -9.01 2.46
C ARG A 60 -3.60 -8.88 3.46
N TRP A 61 -3.44 -8.12 4.54
CA TRP A 61 -4.44 -7.93 5.60
C TRP A 61 -5.57 -6.93 5.27
N VAL A 62 -5.42 -6.13 4.21
CA VAL A 62 -6.45 -5.24 3.65
C VAL A 62 -6.89 -5.65 2.24
N LEU A 63 -6.27 -6.69 1.70
CA LEU A 63 -6.46 -7.13 0.32
C LEU A 63 -7.93 -7.30 -0.07
N GLY A 64 -8.73 -7.97 0.77
CA GLY A 64 -10.16 -8.18 0.50
C GLY A 64 -10.96 -6.87 0.38
N ARG A 65 -10.67 -5.86 1.21
CA ARG A 65 -11.34 -4.56 1.16
C ARG A 65 -10.93 -3.76 -0.07
N ALA A 66 -9.62 -3.73 -0.38
CA ALA A 66 -9.13 -3.04 -1.56
C ALA A 66 -9.68 -3.67 -2.86
N LEU A 67 -9.71 -5.01 -2.93
CA LEU A 67 -10.26 -5.73 -4.07
C LEU A 67 -11.75 -5.49 -4.24
N ALA A 68 -12.51 -5.41 -3.15
CA ALA A 68 -13.94 -5.06 -3.20
C ALA A 68 -14.17 -3.66 -3.79
N PHE A 69 -13.42 -2.64 -3.34
CA PHE A 69 -13.50 -1.30 -3.92
C PHE A 69 -13.07 -1.28 -5.40
N TYR A 70 -12.02 -2.01 -5.75
CA TYR A 70 -11.57 -2.15 -7.14
C TYR A 70 -12.67 -2.77 -8.02
N GLN A 71 -13.30 -3.88 -7.59
CA GLN A 71 -14.37 -4.52 -8.35
C GLN A 71 -15.61 -3.63 -8.45
N MET A 72 -15.99 -2.96 -7.37
CA MET A 72 -17.10 -2.01 -7.37
C MET A 72 -16.85 -0.89 -8.38
N ALA A 73 -15.65 -0.31 -8.40
CA ALA A 73 -15.27 0.72 -9.36
C ALA A 73 -15.21 0.18 -10.80
N ALA A 74 -14.67 -1.02 -11.01
CA ALA A 74 -14.56 -1.64 -12.32
C ALA A 74 -15.94 -1.94 -12.93
N PHE A 75 -16.83 -2.62 -12.19
CA PHE A 75 -18.17 -2.93 -12.67
C PHE A 75 -19.08 -1.69 -12.70
N GLY A 76 -18.92 -0.75 -11.76
CA GLY A 76 -19.62 0.53 -11.80
C GLY A 76 -19.23 1.36 -13.02
N GLY A 77 -17.93 1.40 -13.36
CA GLY A 77 -17.42 2.01 -14.58
C GLY A 77 -17.95 1.33 -15.84
N LEU A 78 -18.04 -0.01 -15.84
CA LEU A 78 -18.60 -0.76 -16.97
C LEU A 78 -20.08 -0.44 -17.19
N ALA A 79 -20.87 -0.33 -16.11
CA ALA A 79 -22.28 0.04 -16.18
C ALA A 79 -22.49 1.47 -16.68
N ALA A 80 -21.75 2.44 -16.10
CA ALA A 80 -21.82 3.84 -16.52
C ALA A 80 -21.34 4.02 -17.97
N GLY A 81 -20.27 3.31 -18.36
CA GLY A 81 -19.75 3.32 -19.72
C GLY A 81 -20.73 2.73 -20.73
N ALA A 82 -21.36 1.59 -20.41
CA ALA A 82 -22.37 0.98 -21.27
C ALA A 82 -23.57 1.91 -21.48
N TRP A 83 -24.02 2.60 -20.43
CA TRP A 83 -25.08 3.61 -20.52
C TRP A 83 -24.67 4.80 -21.41
N ALA A 84 -23.50 5.38 -21.17
CA ALA A 84 -23.00 6.52 -21.95
C ALA A 84 -22.80 6.18 -23.44
N TRP A 85 -22.16 5.05 -23.74
CA TRP A 85 -21.98 4.60 -25.12
C TRP A 85 -23.27 4.16 -25.79
N GLY A 86 -24.24 3.65 -25.03
CA GLY A 86 -25.59 3.37 -25.52
C GLY A 86 -26.28 4.65 -25.99
N ALA A 87 -26.29 5.69 -25.17
CA ALA A 87 -26.86 6.99 -25.53
C ALA A 87 -26.17 7.60 -26.77
N ILE A 88 -24.84 7.51 -26.86
CA ILE A 88 -24.09 7.98 -28.03
C ILE A 88 -24.44 7.14 -29.28
N ALA A 89 -24.65 5.83 -29.15
CA ALA A 89 -25.02 4.98 -30.27
C ALA A 89 -26.44 5.26 -30.76
N ASP A 90 -27.37 5.64 -29.88
CA ASP A 90 -28.73 6.04 -30.25
C ASP A 90 -28.74 7.34 -31.07
N GLU A 91 -27.86 8.30 -30.75
CA GLU A 91 -27.79 9.60 -31.45
C GLU A 91 -26.88 9.59 -32.68
N ALA A 92 -25.64 9.09 -32.56
CA ALA A 92 -24.60 9.14 -33.59
C ALA A 92 -24.50 7.85 -34.43
N GLY A 93 -25.33 6.84 -34.11
CA GLY A 93 -25.29 5.53 -34.73
C GLY A 93 -24.11 4.67 -34.25
N ILE A 94 -24.19 3.37 -34.57
CA ILE A 94 -23.22 2.36 -34.13
C ILE A 94 -21.79 2.67 -34.64
N ALA A 95 -21.66 3.07 -35.90
CA ALA A 95 -20.36 3.42 -36.49
C ALA A 95 -19.74 4.67 -35.84
N GLY A 96 -20.56 5.69 -35.54
CA GLY A 96 -20.13 6.90 -34.84
C GLY A 96 -19.67 6.61 -33.41
N ALA A 97 -20.39 5.76 -32.69
CA ALA A 97 -20.03 5.34 -31.33
C ALA A 97 -18.69 4.59 -31.29
N PHE A 98 -18.46 3.64 -32.21
CA PHE A 98 -17.18 2.93 -32.32
C PHE A 98 -16.03 3.84 -32.76
N GLY A 99 -16.27 4.78 -33.68
CA GLY A 99 -15.27 5.77 -34.10
C GLY A 99 -14.84 6.69 -32.95
N LEU A 100 -15.80 7.20 -32.17
CA LEU A 100 -15.51 8.03 -31.00
C LEU A 100 -14.82 7.21 -29.90
N SER A 101 -15.23 5.95 -29.70
CA SER A 101 -14.54 5.02 -28.77
C SER A 101 -13.08 4.82 -29.16
N ALA A 102 -12.79 4.63 -30.46
CA ALA A 102 -11.43 4.50 -30.96
C ALA A 102 -10.61 5.76 -30.68
N ALA A 103 -11.17 6.96 -30.88
CA ALA A 103 -10.52 8.23 -30.58
C ALA A 103 -10.20 8.37 -29.08
N VAL A 104 -11.13 8.02 -28.20
CA VAL A 104 -10.94 8.04 -26.74
C VAL A 104 -9.85 7.05 -26.31
N LEU A 105 -9.81 5.85 -26.89
CA LEU A 105 -8.79 4.84 -26.60
C LEU A 105 -7.39 5.29 -27.05
N VAL A 106 -7.28 5.94 -28.22
CA VAL A 106 -6.02 6.53 -28.70
C VAL A 106 -5.58 7.68 -27.78
N ALA A 107 -6.51 8.56 -27.39
CA ALA A 107 -6.21 9.63 -26.44
C ALA A 107 -5.74 9.07 -25.08
N GLY A 108 -6.35 7.98 -24.61
CA GLY A 108 -5.93 7.26 -23.41
C GLY A 108 -4.53 6.66 -23.52
N ALA A 109 -4.19 6.05 -24.67
CA ALA A 109 -2.86 5.54 -24.93
C ALA A 109 -1.80 6.66 -24.93
N LEU A 110 -2.11 7.80 -25.56
CA LEU A 110 -1.26 8.99 -25.56
C LEU A 110 -1.12 9.63 -24.17
N ALA A 111 -2.21 9.65 -23.39
CA ALA A 111 -2.15 10.10 -22.00
C ALA A 111 -1.29 9.18 -21.14
N GLY A 112 -1.27 7.87 -21.42
CA GLY A 112 -0.38 6.91 -20.76
C GLY A 112 1.11 7.18 -21.00
N TRP A 113 1.47 7.82 -22.12
CA TRP A 113 2.83 8.31 -22.37
C TRP A 113 3.20 9.52 -21.50
N VAL A 114 2.23 10.39 -21.19
CA VAL A 114 2.43 11.60 -20.38
C VAL A 114 2.40 11.28 -18.88
N PHE A 115 1.42 10.48 -18.47
CA PHE A 115 1.24 10.00 -17.09
C PHE A 115 1.75 8.57 -16.97
N ARG A 116 3.08 8.44 -16.95
CA ARG A 116 3.74 7.14 -16.75
C ARG A 116 3.22 6.47 -15.48
N VAL A 117 2.64 5.30 -15.65
CA VAL A 117 2.26 4.45 -14.52
C VAL A 117 3.55 4.02 -13.84
N SER A 118 3.81 4.56 -12.64
CA SER A 118 4.98 4.20 -11.84
C SER A 118 5.13 2.69 -11.76
N ASP A 119 6.35 2.19 -11.93
CA ASP A 119 6.63 0.76 -11.92
C ASP A 119 6.35 0.20 -10.51
N PHE A 120 5.16 -0.36 -10.30
CA PHE A 120 4.72 -0.92 -9.00
C PHE A 120 5.41 -2.26 -8.65
N GLY A 121 6.59 -2.52 -9.22
CA GLY A 121 7.29 -3.80 -9.15
C GLY A 121 8.36 -3.94 -8.06
N GLU A 122 8.82 -2.85 -7.44
CA GLU A 122 10.01 -2.92 -6.56
C GLU A 122 9.71 -2.89 -5.06
N VAL A 123 8.47 -2.60 -4.66
CA VAL A 123 8.12 -2.49 -3.23
C VAL A 123 7.60 -3.83 -2.73
N ASP A 124 8.50 -4.67 -2.20
CA ASP A 124 8.11 -5.95 -1.57
C ASP A 124 7.36 -5.69 -0.26
N LEU A 125 6.03 -5.72 -0.33
CA LEU A 125 5.10 -5.54 0.79
C LEU A 125 4.88 -6.84 1.60
N THR A 126 5.65 -7.90 1.35
CA THR A 126 5.52 -9.16 2.10
C THR A 126 5.86 -8.92 3.58
N PRO A 127 5.07 -9.48 4.53
CA PRO A 127 5.40 -9.43 5.94
C PRO A 127 6.83 -9.95 6.17
N LEU A 128 7.64 -9.14 6.85
CA LEU A 128 9.06 -9.41 7.07
C LEU A 128 9.29 -10.64 7.96
N GLY A 129 8.31 -11.04 8.78
CA GLY A 129 8.37 -12.23 9.63
C GLY A 129 9.41 -12.15 10.77
N LEU A 130 10.07 -11.00 10.97
CA LEU A 130 11.28 -10.90 11.80
C LEU A 130 11.06 -10.59 13.29
N VAL A 131 9.84 -10.41 13.81
CA VAL A 131 9.71 -9.96 15.22
C VAL A 131 8.54 -10.61 15.94
N THR A 132 8.83 -11.62 16.76
CA THR A 132 8.06 -11.90 17.97
C THR A 132 8.27 -10.69 18.88
N ALA A 133 7.19 -10.00 19.28
CA ALA A 133 7.31 -9.06 20.40
C ALA A 133 7.95 -9.84 21.56
N ALA A 134 8.98 -9.29 22.22
CA ALA A 134 9.46 -9.88 23.47
C ALA A 134 8.24 -10.14 24.35
N GLU A 135 8.08 -11.39 24.79
CA GLU A 135 6.89 -11.79 25.53
C GLU A 135 6.74 -10.88 26.75
N PRO A 136 5.55 -10.29 26.94
CA PRO A 136 5.36 -9.34 28.01
C PRO A 136 5.51 -10.10 29.32
N GLN A 137 6.37 -9.61 30.22
CA GLN A 137 6.55 -10.21 31.55
C GLN A 137 5.40 -9.87 32.53
N ILE A 138 4.29 -9.36 32.01
CA ILE A 138 3.09 -8.97 32.75
C ILE A 138 1.89 -9.64 32.09
N ASP A 139 0.91 -10.07 32.89
CA ASP A 139 -0.31 -10.69 32.37
C ASP A 139 -1.15 -9.65 31.60
N LEU A 140 -0.95 -9.62 30.29
CA LEU A 140 -1.65 -8.74 29.37
C LEU A 140 -2.73 -9.51 28.60
N ARG A 141 -3.98 -9.15 28.86
CA ARG A 141 -5.08 -9.51 27.97
C ARG A 141 -4.90 -8.87 26.59
N ALA A 142 -5.39 -9.52 25.54
CA ALA A 142 -5.28 -9.03 24.15
C ALA A 142 -5.80 -7.59 23.94
N ARG A 143 -6.83 -7.19 24.71
CA ARG A 143 -7.46 -5.86 24.66
C ARG A 143 -6.82 -4.83 25.59
N SER A 144 -5.78 -5.19 26.35
CA SER A 144 -5.08 -4.29 27.25
C SER A 144 -4.33 -3.22 26.45
N GLY A 145 -4.43 -1.97 26.91
CA GLY A 145 -3.81 -0.83 26.26
C GLY A 145 -4.31 0.49 26.86
N PRO A 146 -3.90 1.63 26.29
CA PRO A 146 -3.06 1.76 25.11
C PRO A 146 -1.58 1.44 25.39
N ILE A 147 -0.91 0.85 24.40
CA ILE A 147 0.52 0.54 24.46
C ILE A 147 1.29 1.75 23.95
N PHE A 148 2.12 2.31 24.82
CA PHE A 148 3.08 3.35 24.53
C PHE A 148 4.42 2.72 24.14
N VAL A 149 4.99 3.19 23.04
CA VAL A 149 6.31 2.76 22.58
C VAL A 149 7.19 3.98 22.44
N LEU A 150 8.40 3.85 22.99
CA LEU A 150 9.47 4.83 22.89
C LEU A 150 10.69 4.13 22.31
N VAL A 151 11.28 4.71 21.27
CA VAL A 151 12.54 4.22 20.70
C VAL A 151 13.55 5.34 20.73
N ASP A 152 14.65 5.12 21.42
CA ASP A 152 15.71 6.11 21.56
C ASP A 152 16.84 5.83 20.55
N TYR A 153 17.28 6.90 19.89
CA TYR A 153 18.40 6.92 18.97
C TYR A 153 19.41 7.94 19.46
N GLU A 154 20.67 7.57 19.41
CA GLU A 154 21.81 8.46 19.49
C GLU A 154 22.30 8.75 18.07
N ILE A 155 22.21 10.00 17.63
CA ILE A 155 22.48 10.46 16.28
C ILE A 155 23.47 11.63 16.36
N ALA A 156 24.56 11.57 15.58
CA ALA A 156 25.50 12.68 15.53
C ALA A 156 24.91 13.90 14.83
N GLN A 157 25.39 15.08 15.21
CA GLN A 157 24.87 16.35 14.71
C GLN A 157 25.01 16.50 13.18
N GLU A 158 26.03 15.89 12.57
CA GLU A 158 26.24 15.85 11.12
C GLU A 158 25.20 15.01 10.37
N ASP A 159 24.68 13.96 10.99
CA ASP A 159 23.73 13.01 10.40
C ASP A 159 22.25 13.45 10.60
N VAL A 160 22.01 14.51 11.37
CA VAL A 160 20.66 14.99 11.73
C VAL A 160 19.78 15.27 10.49
N PRO A 161 20.24 15.96 9.43
CA PRO A 161 19.40 16.23 8.26
C PRO A 161 18.90 14.94 7.59
N GLU A 162 19.78 13.95 7.43
CA GLU A 162 19.44 12.64 6.85
C GLU A 162 18.48 11.87 7.77
N PHE A 163 18.77 11.85 9.08
CA PHE A 163 17.92 11.23 10.08
C PHE A 163 16.50 11.81 10.06
N LEU A 164 16.35 13.14 10.00
CA LEU A 164 15.04 13.79 9.96
C LEU A 164 14.26 13.43 8.69
N ALA A 165 14.93 13.33 7.54
CA ALA A 165 14.29 12.89 6.29
C ALA A 165 13.77 11.45 6.40
N LEU A 166 14.59 10.53 6.94
CA LEU A 166 14.19 9.14 7.18
C LEU A 166 13.06 9.03 8.21
N MET A 167 13.05 9.89 9.24
CA MET A 167 11.98 9.92 10.25
C MET A 167 10.64 10.40 9.69
N GLN A 168 10.62 11.22 8.63
CA GLN A 168 9.38 11.58 7.93
C GLN A 168 8.77 10.38 7.19
N GLU A 169 9.59 9.58 6.52
CA GLU A 169 9.15 8.32 5.90
C GLU A 169 8.63 7.36 6.97
N ARG A 170 9.41 7.20 8.06
CA ARG A 170 9.02 6.36 9.20
C ARG A 170 7.69 6.78 9.82
N ARG A 171 7.42 8.08 9.96
CA ARG A 171 6.13 8.60 10.44
C ARG A 171 4.98 8.10 9.56
N ARG A 172 5.12 8.18 8.23
CA ARG A 172 4.09 7.71 7.28
C ARG A 172 3.84 6.21 7.44
N ILE A 173 4.90 5.40 7.54
CA ILE A 173 4.83 3.95 7.78
C ILE A 173 4.08 3.66 9.11
N ARG A 174 4.45 4.34 10.21
CA ARG A 174 3.82 4.14 11.52
C ARG A 174 2.32 4.42 11.49
N LEU A 175 1.91 5.54 10.91
CA LEU A 175 0.50 5.94 10.82
C LEU A 175 -0.31 4.99 9.92
N ARG A 176 0.26 4.58 8.78
CA ARG A 176 -0.33 3.57 7.88
C ARG A 176 -0.60 2.25 8.60
N ASP A 177 0.33 1.84 9.48
CA ASP A 177 0.25 0.58 10.21
C ASP A 177 -0.59 0.67 11.51
N GLY A 178 -1.30 1.79 11.71
CA GLY A 178 -2.28 2.00 12.77
C GLY A 178 -1.76 2.63 14.05
N ALA A 179 -0.50 3.11 14.07
CA ALA A 179 0.01 3.89 15.20
C ALA A 179 -0.70 5.25 15.28
N ARG A 180 -0.84 5.77 16.50
CA ARG A 180 -1.48 7.06 16.79
C ARG A 180 -0.55 7.94 17.60
N ARG A 181 -0.82 9.26 17.60
CA ARG A 181 -0.09 10.25 18.41
C ARG A 181 1.44 10.12 18.26
N TRP A 182 1.91 9.94 17.02
CA TRP A 182 3.34 9.85 16.71
C TRP A 182 3.99 11.22 16.92
N ALA A 183 5.16 11.23 17.57
CA ALA A 183 6.01 12.40 17.65
C ALA A 183 7.48 11.99 17.71
N LEU A 184 8.33 12.88 17.22
CA LEU A 184 9.77 12.81 17.39
C LEU A 184 10.18 13.88 18.42
N LEU A 185 10.92 13.46 19.43
CA LEU A 185 11.41 14.31 20.50
C LEU A 185 12.93 14.42 20.38
N ARG A 186 13.45 15.59 20.74
CA ARG A 186 14.88 15.78 20.98
C ARG A 186 15.08 15.95 22.48
N ASP A 187 16.02 15.22 23.04
CA ASP A 187 16.39 15.36 24.45
C ASP A 187 17.08 16.73 24.65
N LEU A 188 16.67 17.45 25.70
CA LEU A 188 17.18 18.78 26.02
C LEU A 188 18.49 18.72 26.81
N GLU A 189 18.72 17.65 27.56
CA GLU A 189 19.93 17.44 28.35
C GLU A 189 21.02 16.78 27.50
N ARG A 190 20.61 15.98 26.51
CA ARG A 190 21.51 15.26 25.58
C ARG A 190 21.08 15.47 24.13
N PRO A 191 21.52 16.54 23.47
CA PRO A 191 21.05 16.92 22.13
C PRO A 191 21.26 15.87 21.01
N GLU A 192 22.16 14.92 21.23
CA GLU A 192 22.43 13.75 20.39
C GLU A 192 21.35 12.66 20.51
N VAL A 193 20.53 12.68 21.57
CA VAL A 193 19.47 11.70 21.80
C VAL A 193 18.14 12.19 21.23
N TRP A 194 17.60 11.38 20.32
CA TRP A 194 16.29 11.57 19.70
C TRP A 194 15.38 10.40 20.06
N SER A 195 14.13 10.69 20.42
CA SER A 195 13.16 9.66 20.80
C SER A 195 11.94 9.67 19.89
N GLU A 196 11.65 8.53 19.25
CA GLU A 196 10.38 8.28 18.57
C GLU A 196 9.35 7.83 19.61
N LYS A 197 8.24 8.56 19.77
CA LYS A 197 7.09 8.10 20.57
C LYS A 197 5.86 7.86 19.71
N TYR A 198 5.11 6.81 20.03
CA TYR A 198 3.80 6.55 19.43
C TYR A 198 2.95 5.62 20.31
N TYR A 199 1.66 5.59 20.02
CA TYR A 199 0.68 4.76 20.71
C TYR A 199 0.06 3.74 19.78
N VAL A 200 -0.26 2.58 20.33
CA VAL A 200 -1.07 1.55 19.68
C VAL A 200 -2.26 1.21 20.60
N PRO A 201 -3.50 1.05 20.09
CA PRO A 201 -4.69 0.97 20.95
C PRO A 201 -4.69 -0.21 21.92
N THR A 202 -4.20 -1.37 21.50
CA THR A 202 -4.23 -2.61 22.29
C THR A 202 -2.94 -3.41 22.10
N TRP A 203 -2.70 -4.38 22.98
CA TRP A 203 -1.60 -5.34 22.87
C TRP A 203 -1.67 -6.15 21.57
N VAL A 204 -2.86 -6.64 21.20
CA VAL A 204 -3.03 -7.37 19.93
C VAL A 204 -2.75 -6.48 18.73
N ASP A 205 -3.12 -5.19 18.79
CA ASP A 205 -2.78 -4.24 17.74
C ASP A 205 -1.28 -3.96 17.68
N TYR A 206 -0.58 -3.97 18.81
CA TYR A 206 0.87 -3.84 18.88
C TYR A 206 1.57 -5.06 18.28
N ALA A 207 1.15 -6.27 18.65
CA ALA A 207 1.65 -7.51 18.05
C ALA A 207 1.43 -7.53 16.53
N ARG A 208 0.22 -7.15 16.07
CA ARG A 208 -0.07 -7.01 14.65
C ARG A 208 0.76 -5.90 14.00
N HIS A 209 1.00 -4.78 14.67
CA HIS A 209 1.82 -3.69 14.16
C HIS A 209 3.27 -4.15 13.89
N LEU A 210 3.82 -5.03 14.74
CA LEU A 210 5.12 -5.66 14.47
C LEU A 210 5.05 -6.64 13.31
N ALA A 211 4.01 -7.47 13.24
CA ALA A 211 3.82 -8.45 12.16
C ALA A 211 3.55 -7.81 10.79
N ARG A 212 2.99 -6.58 10.76
CA ARG A 212 2.70 -5.82 9.54
C ARG A 212 3.91 -5.15 8.90
N ARG A 213 5.10 -5.18 9.53
CA ARG A 213 6.33 -4.63 8.94
C ARG A 213 6.59 -5.32 7.59
N THR A 214 6.72 -4.52 6.54
CA THR A 214 7.04 -5.04 5.21
C THR A 214 8.55 -4.98 4.94
N LYS A 215 9.03 -5.73 3.93
CA LYS A 215 10.44 -5.65 3.50
C LYS A 215 10.81 -4.29 2.92
N ALA A 216 9.88 -3.62 2.25
CA ALA A 216 10.09 -2.24 1.82
C ALA A 216 10.32 -1.28 3.01
N ASP A 217 9.61 -1.47 4.11
CA ASP A 217 9.80 -0.66 5.33
C ASP A 217 11.13 -0.98 6.04
N ASP A 218 11.69 -2.17 5.82
CA ASP A 218 12.95 -2.62 6.45
C ASP A 218 14.16 -1.80 5.95
N ALA A 219 14.13 -1.32 4.70
CA ALA A 219 15.17 -0.44 4.17
C ALA A 219 15.28 0.86 5.00
N VAL A 220 14.14 1.49 5.30
CA VAL A 220 14.07 2.69 6.16
C VAL A 220 14.52 2.36 7.58
N HIS A 221 14.13 1.20 8.11
CA HIS A 221 14.56 0.76 9.44
C HIS A 221 16.07 0.57 9.54
N LYS A 222 16.68 -0.07 8.54
CA LYS A 222 18.13 -0.30 8.44
C LYS A 222 18.90 1.00 8.27
N ALA A 223 18.43 1.90 7.40
CA ALA A 223 19.06 3.21 7.21
C ALA A 223 19.07 4.01 8.52
N ILE A 224 17.94 4.09 9.23
CA ILE A 224 17.88 4.77 10.54
C ILE A 224 18.79 4.09 11.57
N ARG A 225 18.88 2.76 11.55
CA ARG A 225 19.78 2.01 12.45
C ARG A 225 21.25 2.26 12.12
N ALA A 226 21.61 2.45 10.85
CA ALA A 226 22.98 2.75 10.44
C ALA A 226 23.45 4.13 10.93
N LEU A 227 22.54 5.10 11.06
CA LEU A 227 22.83 6.41 11.63
C LEU A 227 22.95 6.40 13.17
N HIS A 228 22.55 5.30 13.83
CA HIS A 228 22.65 5.19 15.28
C HIS A 228 24.08 4.88 15.72
N ARG A 229 24.67 5.75 16.56
CA ARG A 229 26.05 5.62 17.06
C ARG A 229 26.19 4.92 18.41
N GLY A 230 25.08 4.59 19.06
CA GLY A 230 25.10 3.89 20.34
C GLY A 230 25.73 2.49 20.20
N ALA A 231 26.47 2.06 21.23
CA ALA A 231 27.10 0.74 21.26
C ALA A 231 26.08 -0.41 21.27
N GLU A 232 24.87 -0.14 21.78
CA GLU A 232 23.74 -1.08 21.81
C GLU A 232 22.74 -0.74 20.71
N PRO A 233 21.93 -1.71 20.23
CA PRO A 233 20.83 -1.39 19.32
C PRO A 233 19.84 -0.38 19.94
N PRO A 234 19.12 0.41 19.12
CA PRO A 234 18.17 1.41 19.60
C PRO A 234 17.22 0.85 20.67
N LYS A 235 17.21 1.46 21.85
CA LYS A 235 16.46 0.94 23.00
C LYS A 235 14.97 1.12 22.76
N VAL A 236 14.25 0.00 22.63
CA VAL A 236 12.79 0.00 22.48
C VAL A 236 12.13 -0.24 23.83
N ARG A 237 11.56 0.82 24.41
CA ARG A 237 10.81 0.78 25.66
C ARG A 237 9.31 0.68 25.36
N ARG A 238 8.65 -0.30 25.97
CA ARG A 238 7.21 -0.56 25.82
C ARG A 238 6.56 -0.36 27.18
N LYS A 239 5.51 0.44 27.25
CA LYS A 239 4.77 0.71 28.48
C LYS A 239 3.28 0.61 28.19
N ILE A 240 2.50 0.16 29.16
CA ILE A 240 1.04 0.27 29.12
C ILE A 240 0.64 1.59 29.80
N GLU A 241 -0.07 2.45 29.08
CA GLU A 241 -0.59 3.71 29.63
C GLU A 241 -1.85 3.42 30.45
N ARG A 242 -1.88 3.87 31.71
CA ARG A 242 -3.06 3.85 32.58
C ARG A 242 -3.56 5.28 32.71
N GLN A 243 -4.72 5.57 32.12
CA GLN A 243 -5.28 6.94 32.07
C GLN A 243 -5.70 7.45 33.46
N THR A 244 -6.10 6.54 34.34
CA THR A 244 -6.34 6.78 35.76
C THR A 244 -5.41 5.89 36.56
N VAL A 245 -4.86 6.39 37.67
CA VAL A 245 -4.08 5.57 38.62
C VAL A 245 -5.07 4.59 39.27
N PRO A 246 -5.03 3.29 38.90
CA PRO A 246 -5.98 2.34 39.43
C PRO A 246 -5.65 2.05 40.90
N ARG A 247 -6.69 1.80 41.72
CA ARG A 247 -6.50 1.46 43.14
C ARG A 247 -5.97 0.04 43.36
N HIS A 248 -6.02 -0.80 42.33
CA HIS A 248 -5.57 -2.19 42.35
C HIS A 248 -4.67 -2.45 41.13
N ASP A 249 -3.75 -3.40 41.24
CA ASP A 249 -2.88 -3.78 40.14
C ASP A 249 -3.63 -4.68 39.14
N ASP A 250 -3.95 -4.11 37.97
CA ASP A 250 -4.68 -4.80 36.90
C ASP A 250 -3.73 -5.36 35.80
N ALA A 251 -2.41 -5.40 36.03
CA ALA A 251 -1.44 -6.08 35.18
C ALA A 251 -0.24 -6.58 36.01
N PRO A 252 -0.46 -7.57 36.89
CA PRO A 252 0.60 -8.12 37.71
C PRO A 252 1.70 -8.77 36.83
N PRO A 253 2.94 -8.86 37.34
CA PRO A 253 3.98 -9.66 36.72
C PRO A 253 3.49 -11.10 36.49
N LEU A 254 3.89 -11.70 35.38
CA LEU A 254 3.66 -13.13 35.14
C LEU A 254 4.30 -13.95 36.27
N ALA A 255 3.64 -15.04 36.65
CA ALA A 255 4.20 -15.95 37.62
C ALA A 255 5.49 -16.57 37.04
N PRO A 256 6.48 -16.94 37.88
CA PRO A 256 7.73 -17.56 37.40
C PRO A 256 7.52 -18.83 36.55
N ALA A 257 6.40 -19.53 36.75
CA ALA A 257 6.03 -20.72 35.98
C ALA A 257 5.57 -20.40 34.54
N ASP A 258 5.12 -19.18 34.27
CA ASP A 258 4.59 -18.73 32.97
C ASP A 258 5.65 -17.95 32.14
N LEU A 259 6.88 -17.82 32.66
CA LEU A 259 8.01 -17.14 32.02
C LEU A 259 9.00 -18.09 31.33
N ALA A 260 8.71 -19.40 31.32
CA ALA A 260 9.56 -20.48 30.81
C ALA A 260 9.11 -20.96 29.42
#